data_AF-A0A5S6PW96-F1
#
_entry.id   AF-A0A5S6PW96-F1
#
_cell.length_a   1.000
_cell.length_b   1.000
_cell.length_c   1.000
_cell.angle_alpha   90.00
_cell.angle_beta   90.00
_cell.angle_gamma   90.00
#
_symmetry.space_group_name_H-M   'P 1'
#
loop_
_entity.id
_entity.type
_entity.pdbx_description
1 polymer ?
#
loop_
_entity_poly.entity_id
_entity_poly.type
_entity_poly.pdbx_seq_one_letter_code
_entity_poly.pdbx_strand_id
1 'polypeptide(L)' 'MDEFDESIELMRDGIISVDSSSWNTTTQIDRIVLNGLLGEGYINETMLPWNSGRPILIKIFWGTEAHNAGQPVGFEVL' A
#
# COMPACT_ATOMS: atom_id res chain seq x y z
N MET A 1 -23.45 -29.52 -8.20
CA MET A 1 -23.55 -28.47 -7.18
C MET A 1 -22.27 -28.63 -6.39
N ASP A 2 -21.17 -28.13 -6.98
CA ASP A 2 -19.84 -28.26 -6.39
C ASP A 2 -19.54 -27.00 -5.59
N GLU A 3 -19.04 -27.31 -4.41
CA GLU A 3 -18.48 -26.52 -3.33
C GLU A 3 -17.42 -25.55 -3.87
N PHE A 4 -17.68 -24.24 -3.78
CA PHE A 4 -16.63 -23.25 -3.86
C PHE A 4 -15.93 -23.25 -2.51
N ASP A 5 -14.80 -23.94 -2.44
CA ASP A 5 -13.87 -23.92 -1.34
C ASP A 5 -13.41 -22.47 -1.12
N GLU A 6 -13.92 -21.83 -0.06
CA GLU A 6 -13.58 -20.46 0.36
C GLU A 6 -12.13 -20.32 0.86
N SER A 7 -11.22 -21.21 0.46
CA SER A 7 -9.77 -21.03 0.64
C SER A 7 -9.20 -20.18 -0.50
N ILE A 8 -9.80 -19.00 -0.72
CA ILE A 8 -9.16 -17.99 -1.55
C ILE A 8 -7.99 -17.45 -0.73
N GLU A 9 -6.88 -18.19 -0.76
CA GLU A 9 -5.58 -17.77 -0.28
C GLU A 9 -5.30 -16.40 -0.91
N LEU A 10 -5.39 -15.34 -0.12
CA LEU A 10 -4.87 -14.01 -0.43
C LEU A 10 -3.37 -14.15 -0.69
N MET A 11 -3.02 -14.55 -1.91
CA MET A 11 -1.66 -14.83 -2.33
C MET A 11 -0.91 -13.50 -2.37
N ARG A 12 -0.14 -13.26 -1.30
CA ARG A 12 0.80 -12.15 -1.04
C ARG A 12 0.15 -10.87 -0.50
N ASP A 13 -0.09 -10.86 0.80
CA ASP A 13 -0.07 -9.63 1.59
C ASP A 13 1.32 -8.96 1.49
N GLY A 14 1.52 -8.13 0.46
CA GLY A 14 2.71 -7.31 0.34
C GLY A 14 2.53 -6.05 1.17
N ILE A 15 3.37 -5.85 2.19
CA ILE A 15 3.47 -4.57 2.89
C ILE A 15 4.65 -3.81 2.29
N ILE A 16 4.36 -2.65 1.73
CA ILE A 16 5.37 -1.66 1.34
C ILE A 16 5.61 -0.74 2.54
N SER A 17 6.88 -0.52 2.87
CA SER A 17 7.27 0.46 3.89
C SER A 17 7.95 1.64 3.20
N VAL A 18 7.41 2.84 3.41
CA VAL A 18 8.04 4.08 2.99
C VAL A 18 8.67 4.73 4.23
N ASP A 19 9.98 4.62 4.32
CA ASP A 19 10.79 5.25 5.36
C ASP A 19 11.74 6.28 4.73
N SER A 20 11.76 7.49 5.26
CA SER A 20 12.63 8.55 4.76
C SER A 20 12.80 9.68 5.77
N SER A 21 14.00 10.26 5.79
CA SER A 21 14.37 11.38 6.65
C SER A 21 14.02 12.76 6.10
N SER A 22 13.69 12.88 4.81
CA SER A 22 13.29 14.14 4.18
C SER A 22 12.71 13.92 2.79
N TRP A 23 11.97 14.89 2.25
CA TRP A 23 11.52 14.87 0.85
C TRP A 23 12.66 14.59 -0.16
N ASN A 24 13.84 15.17 0.08
CA ASN A 24 14.98 15.08 -0.84
C ASN A 24 15.67 13.72 -0.82
N THR A 25 15.66 13.04 0.33
CA THR A 25 16.25 11.70 0.50
C THR A 25 15.29 10.58 0.10
N THR A 26 13.98 10.87 0.03
CA THR A 26 12.96 9.93 -0.44
C THR A 26 13.20 9.54 -1.90
N THR A 27 13.04 8.26 -2.23
CA THR A 27 13.14 7.80 -3.62
C THR A 27 12.07 8.44 -4.49
N GLN A 28 12.28 8.48 -5.81
CA GLN A 28 11.28 9.07 -6.72
C GLN A 28 9.95 8.31 -6.66
N ILE A 29 10.00 6.99 -6.55
CA ILE A 29 8.80 6.13 -6.49
C ILE A 29 8.03 6.41 -5.20
N ASP A 30 8.72 6.45 -4.06
CA ASP A 30 8.10 6.74 -2.77
C ASP A 30 7.49 8.15 -2.75
N ARG A 31 8.14 9.14 -3.37
CA ARG A 31 7.55 10.49 -3.52
C ARG A 31 6.25 10.49 -4.31
N ILE A 32 6.17 9.69 -5.38
CA ILE A 32 4.93 9.54 -6.16
C ILE A 32 3.83 8.92 -5.30
N VAL A 33 4.16 7.87 -4.54
CA VAL A 33 3.20 7.22 -3.63
C VAL A 33 2.72 8.18 -2.55
N LEU A 34 3.64 8.88 -1.86
CA LEU A 34 3.30 9.83 -0.81
C LEU A 34 2.45 11.00 -1.32
N ASN A 35 2.79 11.55 -2.50
CA ASN A 35 1.98 12.59 -3.13
C ASN A 35 0.59 12.10 -3.50
N GLY A 36 0.46 10.87 -4.00
CA GLY A 36 -0.84 10.26 -4.29
C GLY A 36 -1.68 10.11 -3.02
N LEU A 37 -1.11 9.55 -1.96
CA LEU A 37 -1.80 9.38 -0.68
C LEU A 37 -2.22 10.72 -0.04
N LEU A 38 -1.38 11.75 -0.15
CA LEU A 38 -1.71 13.11 0.30
C LEU A 38 -2.83 13.72 -0.54
N GLY A 39 -2.74 13.61 -1.87
CA GLY A 39 -3.71 14.17 -2.80
C GLY A 39 -5.11 13.59 -2.62
N GLU A 40 -5.19 12.29 -2.34
CA GLU A 40 -6.45 11.58 -2.09
C GLU A 40 -6.89 11.63 -0.60
N GLY A 41 -6.07 12.20 0.29
CA GLY A 41 -6.41 12.39 1.71
C GLY A 41 -6.30 11.12 2.58
N TYR A 42 -5.63 10.07 2.12
CA TYR A 42 -5.33 8.88 2.94
C TYR A 42 -4.34 9.16 4.05
N ILE A 43 -3.44 10.12 3.82
CA ILE A 43 -2.51 10.63 4.82
C ILE A 43 -2.56 12.17 4.81
N ASN A 44 -2.02 12.78 5.85
CA ASN A 44 -1.77 14.22 5.90
C ASN A 44 -0.27 14.50 6.11
N GLU A 45 0.13 15.77 6.02
CA GLU A 45 1.55 16.14 6.12
C GLU A 45 2.19 15.71 7.44
N THR A 46 1.44 15.68 8.55
CA THR A 46 1.99 15.27 9.86
C THR A 46 2.32 13.79 9.93
N MET A 47 1.73 12.97 9.05
CA MET A 47 1.99 11.53 8.96
C MET A 47 3.22 11.19 8.13
N LEU A 48 3.76 12.12 7.34
CA LEU A 48 4.95 11.90 6.51
C LEU A 48 6.13 11.39 7.36
N PRO A 49 6.96 10.45 6.87
CA PRO A 49 7.97 9.80 7.69
C PRO A 49 8.93 10.75 8.41
N TRP A 50 9.32 11.83 7.74
CA TRP A 50 10.20 12.86 8.29
C TRP A 50 9.52 13.84 9.25
N ASN A 51 8.18 13.89 9.27
CA ASN A 51 7.41 14.71 10.21
C ASN A 51 6.95 13.88 11.42
N SER A 52 6.54 12.63 11.20
CA SER A 52 6.04 11.72 12.23
C SER A 52 7.15 10.94 12.94
N GLY A 53 8.32 10.78 12.29
CA GLY A 53 9.38 9.87 12.72
C GLY A 53 8.98 8.38 12.59
N ARG A 54 7.91 8.07 11.87
CA ARG A 54 7.38 6.71 11.67
C ARG A 54 7.28 6.40 10.19
N PRO A 55 7.70 5.21 9.75
CA PRO A 55 7.49 4.79 8.36
C PRO A 55 6.00 4.70 8.06
N ILE A 56 5.62 4.99 6.81
CA ILE A 56 4.26 4.73 6.33
C ILE A 56 4.23 3.31 5.79
N LEU A 57 3.33 2.51 6.35
CA LEU A 57 3.13 1.13 5.92
C LEU A 57 1.89 1.05 5.05
N ILE A 58 2.03 0.47 3.86
CA ILE A 58 0.96 0.33 2.88
C ILE A 58 0.79 -1.14 2.61
N LYS A 59 -0.35 -1.69 3.02
CA LYS A 59 -0.76 -3.05 2.67
C LYS A 59 -1.44 -3.02 1.32
N ILE A 60 -0.99 -3.83 0.37
CA ILE A 60 -1.63 -3.97 -0.94
C ILE A 60 -2.43 -5.26 -0.97
N PHE A 61 -3.69 -5.15 -1.38
CA PHE A 61 -4.56 -6.29 -1.62
C PHE A 61 -4.47 -6.68 -3.10
N TRP A 62 -4.16 -7.95 -3.35
CA TRP A 62 -4.06 -8.51 -4.68
C TRP A 62 -5.27 -9.37 -4.99
N GLY A 63 -5.81 -9.22 -6.20
CA GLY A 63 -6.83 -10.10 -6.73
C GLY A 63 -6.30 -11.52 -6.84
N THR A 64 -7.16 -12.47 -6.51
CA THR A 64 -6.86 -13.90 -6.41
C THR A 64 -7.72 -14.72 -7.36
N GLU A 65 -8.77 -14.13 -7.93
CA GLU A 65 -9.66 -14.82 -8.87
C GLU A 65 -9.05 -14.84 -10.27
N ALA A 66 -9.43 -15.81 -11.09
CA ALA A 66 -8.87 -15.97 -12.44
C ALA A 66 -8.92 -14.70 -13.31
N HIS A 67 -9.90 -13.82 -13.07
CA HIS A 67 -10.09 -12.59 -13.83
C HIS A 67 -9.24 -11.41 -13.34
N ASN A 68 -8.69 -11.46 -12.13
CA ASN A 68 -7.90 -10.39 -11.50
C ASN A 68 -6.64 -10.89 -10.77
N ALA A 69 -6.27 -12.15 -10.94
CA ALA A 69 -5.16 -12.79 -10.25
C ALA A 69 -3.85 -12.02 -10.47
N GLY A 70 -3.23 -11.59 -9.37
CA GLY A 70 -1.98 -10.83 -9.39
C GLY A 70 -2.13 -9.36 -9.79
N GLN A 71 -3.36 -8.83 -9.85
CA GLN A 71 -3.62 -7.40 -10.01
C GLN A 71 -3.92 -6.75 -8.66
N PRO A 72 -3.46 -5.52 -8.38
CA PRO A 72 -3.85 -4.82 -7.16
C PRO A 72 -5.35 -4.46 -7.22
N VAL A 73 -6.12 -4.87 -6.22
CA VAL A 73 -7.57 -4.58 -6.10
C VAL A 73 -7.87 -3.55 -5.02
N GLY A 74 -6.89 -3.24 -4.17
CA GLY A 74 -7.02 -2.20 -3.15
C GLY A 74 -5.75 -2.04 -2.35
N PHE A 75 -5.77 -1.11 -1.41
CA PHE A 75 -4.71 -0.93 -0.43
C PHE A 75 -5.27 -0.36 0.88
N GLU A 76 -4.47 -0.46 1.93
CA GLU A 76 -4.73 0.12 3.25
C GLU A 76 -3.45 0.78 3.75
N VAL A 77 -3.58 1.98 4.33
CA VAL A 77 -2.49 2.65 5.05
C VAL A 77 -2.61 2.28 6.54
N LEU A 78 -1.55 1.71 7.12
CA LEU A 78 -1.52 1.20 8.49
C LEU A 78 -0.93 2.19 9.50
#